data_AF-A0AAU2FDF8-F1
#
_entry.id   AF-A0AAU2FDF8-F1
#
_cell.length_a   1.000
_cell.length_b   1.000
_cell.length_c   1.000
_cell.angle_alpha   90.00
_cell.angle_beta   90.00
_cell.angle_gamma   90.00
#
_symmetry.space_group_name_H-M   'P 1'
#
loop_
_entity.id
_entity.type
_entity.pdbx_description
1 polymer ?
#
loop_
_entity_poly.entity_id
_entity_poly.type
_entity_poly.pdbx_seq_one_letter_code
_entity_poly.pdbx_strand_id
1 'polypeptide(L)'
;MDAAEQDLLAETLRKTMATATGPALDSALTDLGWADLLTEAPEVAVPLVFRLLGETGAHASLLNDVVLHAAGRPLGGALPLPYTGGSWAVWEHGESRTAGVSLDGELPLHVSPVGDPVPLGAGRRALGWWLLGTGRAMLASARTHVLDRAQFGRPLASFQAVRHRLAETLVALDGAEATLVAAADDLGSLLAKAAAGRAALTAARHCQQVLGGIGFTAEHDLHRHVRRVLVLDGLLGSARELTREAGALVREGRSAPRLVQL
;
A
#
# COMPACT_ATOMS: atom_id res chain seq x y z
N MET A 1 -2.74 -12.15 21.09
CA MET A 1 -1.40 -12.41 20.55
C MET A 1 -0.42 -11.48 21.23
N ASP A 2 0.62 -12.03 21.86
CA ASP A 2 1.67 -11.22 22.49
C ASP A 2 2.68 -10.68 21.46
N ALA A 3 3.65 -9.87 21.90
CA ALA A 3 4.63 -9.26 21.02
C ALA A 3 5.58 -10.29 20.36
N ALA A 4 5.93 -11.37 21.07
CA ALA A 4 6.83 -12.39 20.55
C ALA A 4 6.16 -13.24 19.47
N GLU A 5 4.88 -13.57 19.66
CA GLU A 5 4.06 -14.23 18.66
C GLU A 5 3.89 -13.36 17.39
N GLN A 6 3.68 -12.05 17.57
CA GLN A 6 3.60 -11.10 16.45
C GLN A 6 4.90 -11.05 15.64
N ASP A 7 6.05 -11.01 16.31
CA ASP A 7 7.35 -11.00 15.65
C ASP A 7 7.62 -12.30 14.87
N LEU A 8 7.26 -13.45 15.46
CA LEU A 8 7.39 -14.75 14.79
C LEU A 8 6.48 -14.86 13.57
N LEU A 9 5.23 -14.39 13.68
CA LEU A 9 4.29 -14.32 12.56
C LEU A 9 4.83 -13.39 11.46
N ALA A 10 5.31 -12.20 11.83
CA ALA A 10 5.88 -11.24 10.90
C ALA A 10 7.07 -11.81 10.12
N GLU A 11 7.97 -12.52 10.79
CA GLU A 11 9.13 -13.16 10.15
C GLU A 11 8.72 -14.31 9.24
N THR A 12 7.74 -15.11 9.66
CA THR A 12 7.18 -16.19 8.83
C THR A 12 6.55 -15.64 7.56
N LEU A 13 5.68 -14.63 7.67
CA LEU A 13 5.05 -13.96 6.54
C LEU A 13 6.08 -13.33 5.60
N ARG A 14 7.11 -12.67 6.13
CA ARG A 14 8.19 -12.08 5.34
C ARG A 14 8.93 -13.12 4.51
N LYS A 15 9.28 -14.27 5.10
CA LYS A 15 9.92 -15.39 4.37
C LYS A 15 9.01 -15.95 3.28
N THR A 16 7.73 -16.15 3.57
CA THR A 16 6.75 -16.61 2.59
C THR A 16 6.64 -15.64 1.41
N MET A 17 6.45 -14.34 1.67
CA MET A 17 6.32 -13.30 0.65
C MET A 17 7.61 -13.06 -0.16
N ALA A 18 8.78 -13.39 0.41
CA ALA A 18 10.04 -13.34 -0.34
C ALA A 18 10.15 -14.44 -1.41
N THR A 19 9.33 -15.49 -1.33
CA THR A 19 9.40 -16.68 -2.21
C THR A 19 8.12 -16.96 -2.99
N ALA A 20 6.98 -16.36 -2.61
CA ALA A 20 5.69 -16.55 -3.24
C ALA A 20 5.00 -15.21 -3.51
N THR A 21 4.28 -15.13 -4.63
CA THR A 21 3.44 -13.99 -5.02
C THR A 21 2.23 -14.49 -5.80
N GLY A 22 1.17 -13.68 -5.87
CA GLY A 22 -0.07 -14.00 -6.58
C GLY A 22 -0.76 -15.25 -6.01
N PRO A 23 -1.28 -16.14 -6.88
CA PRO A 23 -2.04 -17.32 -6.43
C PRO A 23 -1.27 -18.24 -5.48
N ALA A 24 0.06 -18.34 -5.65
CA ALA A 24 0.90 -19.12 -4.74
C ALA A 24 0.93 -18.52 -3.33
N LEU A 25 0.99 -17.19 -3.23
CA LEU A 25 0.91 -16.49 -1.95
C LEU A 25 -0.50 -16.53 -1.36
N ASP A 26 -1.55 -16.44 -2.18
CA ASP A 26 -2.94 -16.62 -1.75
C ASP A 26 -3.14 -17.98 -1.07
N SER A 27 -2.61 -19.06 -1.67
CA SER A 27 -2.63 -20.41 -1.08
C SER A 27 -1.83 -20.47 0.23
N ALA A 28 -0.60 -19.94 0.24
CA ALA A 28 0.24 -19.98 1.43
C ALA A 28 -0.36 -19.20 2.61
N LEU A 29 -1.01 -18.06 2.35
CA LEU A 29 -1.68 -17.27 3.39
C LEU A 29 -2.96 -17.94 3.87
N THR A 30 -3.65 -18.69 3.00
CA THR A 30 -4.77 -19.56 3.39
C THR A 30 -4.29 -20.63 4.37
N ASP A 31 -3.19 -21.32 4.07
CA ASP A 31 -2.61 -22.35 4.94
C ASP A 31 -2.10 -21.79 6.28
N LEU A 32 -1.67 -20.52 6.29
CA LEU A 32 -1.27 -19.78 7.50
C LEU A 32 -2.46 -19.24 8.31
N GLY A 33 -3.70 -19.55 7.92
CA GLY A 33 -4.89 -19.17 8.68
C GLY A 33 -5.31 -17.71 8.49
N TRP A 34 -5.10 -17.12 7.31
CA TRP A 34 -5.50 -15.73 7.02
C TRP A 34 -6.95 -15.42 7.40
N ALA A 35 -7.88 -16.33 7.09
CA ALA A 35 -9.31 -16.13 7.39
C ALA A 35 -9.58 -15.99 8.89
N ASP A 36 -8.93 -16.81 9.70
CA ASP A 36 -9.06 -16.79 11.17
C ASP A 36 -8.40 -15.52 11.72
N LEU A 37 -7.18 -15.19 11.26
CA LEU A 37 -6.47 -13.97 11.65
C LEU A 37 -7.26 -12.69 11.33
N LEU A 38 -7.86 -12.62 10.14
CA LEU A 38 -8.68 -11.48 9.73
C LEU A 38 -9.95 -11.37 10.58
N THR A 39 -10.50 -12.48 11.04
CA THR A 39 -11.73 -12.51 11.84
C THR A 39 -11.47 -12.20 13.31
N GLU A 40 -10.41 -12.74 13.88
CA GLU A 40 -10.10 -12.63 15.31
C GLU A 40 -9.31 -11.38 15.68
N ALA A 41 -8.42 -10.90 14.79
CA ALA A 41 -7.53 -9.77 15.07
C ALA A 41 -7.23 -8.92 13.81
N PRO A 42 -8.25 -8.36 13.14
CA PRO A 42 -8.07 -7.56 11.91
C PRO A 42 -7.14 -6.35 12.11
N GLU A 43 -7.14 -5.75 13.29
CA GLU A 43 -6.29 -4.62 13.67
C GLU A 43 -4.80 -4.96 13.75
N VAL A 44 -4.46 -6.26 13.87
CA VAL A 44 -3.06 -6.73 13.80
C VAL A 44 -2.75 -7.31 12.43
N ALA A 45 -3.64 -8.17 11.91
CA ALA A 45 -3.43 -8.88 10.65
C ALA A 45 -3.31 -7.93 9.45
N VAL A 46 -4.22 -6.95 9.33
CA VAL A 46 -4.25 -6.04 8.19
C VAL A 46 -2.99 -5.15 8.13
N PRO A 47 -2.58 -4.43 9.19
CA PRO A 47 -1.35 -3.65 9.15
C PRO A 47 -0.12 -4.49 8.84
N LEU A 48 0.00 -5.67 9.45
CA LEU A 48 1.17 -6.53 9.30
C LEU A 48 1.29 -7.05 7.86
N VAL A 49 0.26 -7.72 7.36
CA VAL A 49 0.28 -8.40 6.06
C VAL A 49 0.42 -7.38 4.93
N PHE A 50 -0.38 -6.30 4.93
CA PHE A 50 -0.35 -5.34 3.83
C PHE A 50 0.93 -4.52 3.80
N ARG A 51 1.50 -4.16 4.96
CA ARG A 51 2.84 -3.54 5.01
C ARG A 51 3.89 -4.47 4.41
N LEU A 52 3.90 -5.76 4.76
CA LEU A 52 4.84 -6.74 4.23
C LEU A 52 4.67 -6.97 2.71
N LEU A 53 3.45 -6.97 2.18
CA LEU A 53 3.20 -7.00 0.73
C LEU A 53 3.88 -5.81 0.03
N GLY A 54 3.85 -4.63 0.65
CA GLY A 54 4.54 -3.45 0.12
C GLY A 54 6.06 -3.54 0.23
N GLU A 55 6.57 -3.98 1.38
CA GLU A 55 8.01 -4.07 1.65
C GLU A 55 8.71 -5.10 0.75
N THR A 56 8.05 -6.23 0.48
CA THR A 56 8.57 -7.33 -0.35
C THR A 56 8.30 -7.16 -1.84
N GLY A 57 7.31 -6.34 -2.20
CA GLY A 57 6.81 -6.20 -3.58
C GLY A 57 5.87 -7.34 -4.02
N ALA A 58 5.64 -8.34 -3.18
CA ALA A 58 4.68 -9.40 -3.44
C ALA A 58 3.25 -8.84 -3.58
N HIS A 59 2.36 -9.64 -4.16
CA HIS A 59 0.94 -9.33 -4.18
C HIS A 59 0.10 -10.56 -3.83
N ALA A 60 -1.05 -10.30 -3.23
CA ALA A 60 -2.06 -11.30 -2.89
C ALA A 60 -3.42 -10.61 -3.01
N SER A 61 -4.47 -11.41 -3.22
CA SER A 61 -5.81 -10.92 -3.54
C SER A 61 -6.66 -10.65 -2.29
N LEU A 62 -5.99 -10.38 -1.17
CA LEU A 62 -6.56 -10.25 0.18
C LEU A 62 -7.35 -8.96 0.40
N LEU A 63 -7.16 -7.95 -0.46
CA LEU A 63 -7.96 -6.73 -0.37
C LEU A 63 -9.46 -7.06 -0.50
N ASN A 64 -9.80 -8.04 -1.35
CA ASN A 64 -11.17 -8.52 -1.48
C ASN A 64 -11.70 -9.05 -0.15
N ASP A 65 -10.92 -9.89 0.54
CA ASP A 65 -11.29 -10.48 1.82
C ASP A 65 -11.51 -9.42 2.90
N VAL A 66 -10.63 -8.42 2.97
CA VAL A 66 -10.79 -7.30 3.93
C VAL A 66 -12.10 -6.55 3.69
N VAL A 67 -12.46 -6.30 2.43
CA VAL A 67 -13.71 -5.58 2.10
C VAL A 67 -14.93 -6.47 2.31
N LEU A 68 -14.86 -7.76 1.96
CA LEU A 68 -15.93 -8.73 2.18
C LEU A 68 -16.20 -8.93 3.67
N HIS A 69 -15.15 -9.09 4.48
CA HIS A 69 -15.24 -9.18 5.93
C HIS A 69 -15.94 -7.96 6.53
N ALA A 70 -15.51 -6.75 6.15
CA ALA A 70 -16.12 -5.50 6.61
C ALA A 70 -17.59 -5.35 6.15
N ALA A 71 -17.98 -5.99 5.05
CA ALA A 71 -19.34 -6.04 4.56
C ALA A 71 -20.19 -7.16 5.18
N GLY A 72 -19.64 -7.98 6.07
CA GLY A 72 -20.31 -9.16 6.64
C GLY A 72 -20.59 -10.26 5.61
N ARG A 73 -19.76 -10.34 4.55
CA ARG A 73 -19.89 -11.33 3.46
C ARG A 73 -18.82 -12.43 3.61
N PRO A 74 -19.07 -13.65 3.08
CA PRO A 74 -18.07 -14.71 3.06
C PRO A 74 -16.79 -14.29 2.31
N LEU A 75 -15.64 -14.76 2.79
CA LEU A 75 -14.32 -14.53 2.17
C LEU A 75 -14.13 -15.34 0.88
N GLY A 76 -13.07 -15.04 0.12
CA GLY A 76 -12.68 -15.79 -1.09
C GLY A 76 -13.45 -15.39 -2.36
N GLY A 77 -14.29 -14.36 -2.29
CA GLY A 77 -14.98 -13.79 -3.44
C GLY A 77 -14.16 -12.72 -4.16
N ALA A 78 -14.46 -12.50 -5.45
CA ALA A 78 -14.04 -11.30 -6.16
C ALA A 78 -15.18 -10.28 -6.15
N LEU A 79 -14.86 -9.00 -5.96
CA LEU A 79 -15.82 -7.92 -6.05
C LEU A 79 -15.26 -6.73 -6.86
N PRO A 80 -16.13 -6.00 -7.59
CA PRO A 80 -15.73 -4.73 -8.16
C PRO A 80 -15.44 -3.71 -7.06
N LEU A 81 -14.24 -3.17 -7.06
CA LEU A 81 -13.75 -2.15 -6.14
C LEU A 81 -13.72 -0.79 -6.87
N PRO A 82 -14.13 0.32 -6.22
CA PRO A 82 -14.01 1.64 -6.81
C PRO A 82 -12.57 1.95 -7.22
N TYR A 83 -12.40 2.54 -8.39
CA TYR A 83 -11.13 3.02 -8.90
C TYR A 83 -11.22 4.50 -9.26
N THR A 84 -10.08 5.19 -9.19
CA THR A 84 -9.98 6.61 -9.52
C THR A 84 -10.53 6.92 -10.91
N GLY A 85 -11.17 8.09 -11.07
CA GLY A 85 -11.85 8.44 -12.32
C GLY A 85 -13.26 7.87 -12.48
N GLY A 86 -13.83 7.26 -11.43
CA GLY A 86 -15.21 6.79 -11.41
C GLY A 86 -15.43 5.45 -12.11
N SER A 87 -14.36 4.70 -12.37
CA SER A 87 -14.41 3.33 -12.86
C SER A 87 -14.39 2.32 -11.71
N TRP A 88 -14.56 1.05 -12.05
CA TRP A 88 -14.45 -0.06 -11.10
C TRP A 88 -13.35 -1.01 -11.58
N ALA A 89 -12.65 -1.63 -10.63
CA ALA A 89 -11.64 -2.64 -10.89
C ALA A 89 -11.95 -3.90 -10.08
N VAL A 90 -11.87 -5.06 -10.71
CA VAL A 90 -11.97 -6.35 -10.01
C VAL A 90 -10.57 -6.93 -9.91
N TRP A 91 -10.24 -7.40 -8.71
CA TRP A 91 -9.03 -8.15 -8.45
C TRP A 91 -9.34 -9.64 -8.58
N GLU A 92 -8.85 -10.28 -9.64
CA GLU A 92 -9.07 -11.71 -9.86
C GLU A 92 -8.26 -12.57 -8.89
N HIS A 93 -8.90 -13.59 -8.33
CA HIS A 93 -8.23 -14.68 -7.63
C HIS A 93 -7.81 -15.75 -8.65
N GLY A 94 -6.58 -16.26 -8.53
CA GLY A 94 -6.07 -17.34 -9.40
C GLY A 94 -5.35 -16.86 -10.66
N GLU A 95 -5.14 -17.77 -11.62
CA GLU A 95 -4.46 -17.45 -12.88
C GLU A 95 -5.34 -16.52 -13.74
N SER A 96 -4.84 -15.30 -13.97
CA SER A 96 -5.48 -14.25 -14.78
C SER A 96 -5.85 -14.79 -16.17
N ARG A 97 -7.14 -14.89 -16.48
CA ARG A 97 -7.61 -15.43 -17.78
C ARG A 97 -7.57 -14.42 -18.92
N THR A 98 -7.34 -13.15 -18.58
CA THR A 98 -7.25 -12.03 -19.50
C THR A 98 -6.10 -11.12 -19.08
N ALA A 99 -5.19 -10.77 -19.99
CA ALA A 99 -4.15 -9.78 -19.73
C ALA A 99 -4.81 -8.40 -19.55
N GLY A 100 -4.95 -7.96 -18.29
CA GLY A 100 -5.51 -6.66 -17.96
C GLY A 100 -4.60 -5.50 -18.41
N VAL A 101 -5.21 -4.40 -18.83
CA VAL A 101 -4.55 -3.13 -19.25
C VAL A 101 -4.07 -2.34 -18.01
N SER A 102 -3.61 -3.02 -16.97
CA SER A 102 -3.07 -2.38 -15.75
C SER A 102 -1.67 -1.85 -16.03
N LEU A 103 -1.35 -0.68 -15.46
CA LEU A 103 0.02 -0.15 -15.51
C LEU A 103 1.00 -1.10 -14.82
N ASP A 104 0.56 -1.76 -13.75
CA ASP A 104 1.28 -2.84 -13.10
C ASP A 104 0.70 -4.18 -13.54
N GLY A 105 1.34 -4.81 -14.51
CA GLY A 105 0.92 -6.10 -15.07
C GLY A 105 1.08 -7.28 -14.11
N GLU A 106 1.73 -7.10 -12.95
CA GLU A 106 1.79 -8.12 -11.90
C GLU A 106 0.49 -8.17 -11.08
N LEU A 107 -0.27 -7.07 -11.01
CA LEU A 107 -1.56 -7.06 -10.34
C LEU A 107 -2.66 -7.54 -11.29
N PRO A 108 -3.39 -8.63 -10.98
CA PRO A 108 -4.45 -9.17 -11.82
C PRO A 108 -5.75 -8.34 -11.70
N LEU A 109 -5.64 -7.06 -12.07
CA LEU A 109 -6.73 -6.09 -12.04
C LEU A 109 -7.32 -5.91 -13.44
N HIS A 110 -8.64 -6.02 -13.54
CA HIS A 110 -9.37 -5.71 -14.77
C HIS A 110 -10.48 -4.70 -14.51
N VAL A 111 -10.80 -3.90 -15.53
CA VAL A 111 -11.86 -2.90 -15.45
C VAL A 111 -13.22 -3.60 -15.44
N SER A 112 -14.08 -3.21 -14.51
CA SER A 112 -15.49 -3.63 -14.47
C SER A 112 -16.41 -2.46 -14.81
N PRO A 113 -17.49 -2.68 -15.58
CA PRO A 113 -18.45 -1.63 -15.92
C PRO A 113 -19.38 -1.26 -14.75
N VAL A 114 -19.57 -2.16 -13.77
CA VAL A 114 -20.52 -2.01 -12.67
C VAL A 114 -19.92 -2.54 -11.37
N GLY A 115 -20.26 -1.92 -10.25
CA GLY A 115 -19.96 -2.42 -8.91
C GLY A 115 -21.04 -2.01 -7.91
N ASP A 116 -21.16 -2.80 -6.85
CA ASP A 116 -22.08 -2.51 -5.75
C ASP A 116 -21.39 -1.67 -4.67
N PRO A 117 -22.13 -0.79 -3.96
CA PRO A 117 -21.60 -0.11 -2.79
C PRO A 117 -21.13 -1.10 -1.71
N VAL A 118 -19.91 -0.89 -1.22
CA VAL A 118 -19.30 -1.68 -0.14
C VAL A 118 -18.64 -0.76 0.89
N PRO A 119 -18.55 -1.15 2.18
CA PRO A 119 -17.80 -0.40 3.17
C PRO A 119 -16.33 -0.26 2.77
N LEU A 120 -15.84 0.98 2.67
CA LEU A 120 -14.50 1.27 2.15
C LEU A 120 -13.45 1.47 3.24
N GLY A 121 -13.84 1.72 4.50
CA GLY A 121 -12.92 2.08 5.57
C GLY A 121 -11.80 1.05 5.78
N ALA A 122 -12.15 -0.22 5.95
CA ALA A 122 -11.18 -1.30 6.15
C ALA A 122 -10.25 -1.49 4.93
N GLY A 123 -10.81 -1.50 3.72
CA GLY A 123 -10.03 -1.61 2.48
C GLY A 123 -9.08 -0.43 2.26
N ARG A 124 -9.51 0.80 2.59
CA ARG A 124 -8.66 2.01 2.54
C ARG A 124 -7.49 1.92 3.51
N ARG A 125 -7.70 1.43 4.74
CA ARG A 125 -6.60 1.18 5.70
C ARG A 125 -5.63 0.12 5.19
N ALA A 126 -6.14 -1.00 4.67
CA ALA A 126 -5.31 -2.07 4.10
C ALA A 126 -4.42 -1.56 2.95
N LEU A 127 -5.00 -0.83 1.98
CA LEU A 127 -4.24 -0.19 0.91
C LEU A 127 -3.24 0.85 1.43
N GLY A 128 -3.61 1.59 2.48
CA GLY A 128 -2.71 2.55 3.12
C GLY A 128 -1.44 1.88 3.67
N TRP A 129 -1.58 0.75 4.37
CA TRP A 129 -0.44 -0.04 4.84
C TRP A 129 0.40 -0.61 3.70
N TRP A 130 -0.23 -1.04 2.61
CA TRP A 130 0.48 -1.49 1.40
C TRP A 130 1.30 -0.39 0.75
N LEU A 131 0.70 0.80 0.57
CA LEU A 131 1.37 1.97 0.03
C LEU A 131 2.54 2.40 0.92
N LEU A 132 2.36 2.36 2.24
CA LEU A 132 3.41 2.65 3.22
C LEU A 132 4.60 1.69 3.06
N GLY A 133 4.35 0.38 3.06
CA GLY A 133 5.40 -0.63 2.88
C GLY A 133 6.13 -0.47 1.55
N THR A 134 5.39 -0.20 0.47
CA THR A 134 5.97 0.06 -0.87
C THR A 134 6.87 1.29 -0.86
N GLY A 135 6.45 2.36 -0.19
CA GLY A 135 7.26 3.56 0.01
C GLY A 135 8.53 3.29 0.82
N ARG A 136 8.44 2.49 1.89
CA ARG A 136 9.60 2.08 2.72
C ARG A 136 10.60 1.23 1.92
N ALA A 137 10.14 0.32 1.05
CA ALA A 137 11.01 -0.46 0.17
C ALA A 137 11.81 0.41 -0.80
N MET A 138 11.14 1.40 -1.42
CA MET A 138 11.82 2.36 -2.31
C MET A 138 12.85 3.21 -1.55
N LEU A 139 12.50 3.69 -0.35
CA LEU A 139 13.41 4.46 0.49
C LEU A 139 14.64 3.63 0.92
N ALA A 140 14.43 2.37 1.31
CA ALA A 140 15.50 1.45 1.67
C ALA A 140 16.46 1.22 0.49
N SER A 141 15.92 0.94 -0.70
CA SER A 141 16.70 0.76 -1.93
C SER A 141 17.51 2.01 -2.29
N ALA A 142 16.90 3.19 -2.25
CA ALA A 142 17.57 4.44 -2.53
C ALA A 142 18.66 4.77 -1.50
N ARG A 143 18.41 4.47 -0.21
CA ARG A 143 19.40 4.62 0.86
C ARG A 143 20.61 3.73 0.61
N THR A 144 20.42 2.45 0.29
CA THR A 144 21.51 1.52 -0.03
C THR A 144 22.32 2.04 -1.21
N HIS A 145 21.66 2.46 -2.29
CA HIS A 145 22.33 3.01 -3.48
C HIS A 145 23.26 4.19 -3.15
N VAL A 146 22.82 5.14 -2.31
CA VAL A 146 23.63 6.34 -2.02
C VAL A 146 24.74 6.11 -1.01
N LEU A 147 24.66 5.02 -0.23
CA LEU A 147 25.73 4.59 0.66
C LEU A 147 26.83 3.88 -0.12
N ASP A 148 26.46 3.05 -1.10
CA ASP A 148 27.41 2.22 -1.85
C ASP A 148 28.10 3.00 -2.99
N ARG A 149 27.46 4.05 -3.50
CA ARG A 149 27.94 4.79 -4.68
C ARG A 149 28.70 6.06 -4.30
N ALA A 150 29.87 6.26 -4.92
CA ALA A 150 30.66 7.49 -4.84
C ALA A 150 30.72 8.21 -6.19
N GLN A 151 30.54 9.53 -6.18
CA GLN A 151 30.74 10.40 -7.34
C GLN A 151 31.31 11.75 -6.89
N PHE A 152 31.99 12.44 -7.82
CA PHE A 152 32.66 13.71 -7.53
C PHE A 152 33.60 13.60 -6.31
N GLY A 153 34.31 12.47 -6.20
CA GLY A 153 35.32 12.22 -5.16
C GLY A 153 34.77 11.89 -3.77
N ARG A 154 33.47 11.65 -3.59
CA ARG A 154 32.87 11.30 -2.27
C ARG A 154 31.57 10.48 -2.38
N PRO A 155 31.12 9.80 -1.32
CA PRO A 155 29.84 9.07 -1.32
C PRO A 155 28.64 9.97 -1.65
N LEU A 156 27.64 9.46 -2.37
CA LEU A 156 26.42 10.20 -2.68
C LEU A 156 25.64 10.63 -1.43
N ALA A 157 25.68 9.84 -0.35
CA ALA A 157 25.07 10.18 0.94
C ALA A 157 25.66 11.47 1.59
N SER A 158 26.85 11.92 1.15
CA SER A 158 27.47 13.15 1.65
C SER A 158 26.86 14.44 1.08
N PHE A 159 26.06 14.36 0.02
CA PHE A 159 25.45 15.53 -0.61
C PHE A 159 24.15 15.92 0.11
N GLN A 160 24.03 17.19 0.50
CA GLN A 160 22.87 17.69 1.24
C GLN A 160 21.55 17.49 0.49
N ALA A 161 21.53 17.75 -0.83
CA ALA A 161 20.33 17.58 -1.65
C ALA A 161 19.82 16.12 -1.66
N VAL A 162 20.73 15.15 -1.61
CA VAL A 162 20.37 13.71 -1.51
C VAL A 162 19.79 13.42 -0.12
N ARG A 163 20.48 13.85 0.95
CA ARG A 163 19.99 13.63 2.33
C ARG A 163 18.63 14.28 2.58
N HIS A 164 18.42 15.52 2.13
CA HIS A 164 17.15 16.21 2.30
C HIS A 164 16.01 15.45 1.62
N ARG A 165 16.19 14.99 0.37
CA ARG A 165 15.16 14.21 -0.32
C ARG A 165 14.79 12.93 0.43
N LEU A 166 15.78 12.18 0.90
CA LEU A 166 15.54 10.94 1.65
C LEU A 166 14.90 11.22 3.03
N ALA A 167 15.31 12.30 3.71
CA ALA A 167 14.72 12.72 4.98
C ALA A 167 13.26 13.18 4.81
N GLU A 168 12.95 13.97 3.78
CA GLU A 168 11.58 14.38 3.45
C GLU A 168 10.69 13.18 3.12
N THR A 169 11.24 12.20 2.37
CA THR A 169 10.54 10.93 2.11
C THR A 169 10.26 10.17 3.39
N LEU A 170 11.24 10.04 4.29
CA LEU A 170 11.06 9.38 5.58
C LEU A 170 9.97 10.07 6.41
N VAL A 171 10.02 11.39 6.56
CA VAL A 171 9.03 12.17 7.31
C VAL A 171 7.62 12.00 6.72
N ALA A 172 7.49 11.98 5.39
CA ALA A 172 6.20 11.77 4.75
C ALA A 172 5.63 10.36 5.04
N LEU A 173 6.48 9.33 5.04
CA LEU A 173 6.08 7.95 5.35
C LEU A 173 5.71 7.79 6.83
N ASP A 174 6.53 8.30 7.75
CA ASP A 174 6.26 8.24 9.18
C ASP A 174 4.97 9.02 9.55
N GLY A 175 4.75 10.17 8.90
CA GLY A 175 3.51 10.93 9.04
C GLY A 175 2.28 10.16 8.53
N ALA A 176 2.40 9.45 7.40
CA ALA A 176 1.33 8.60 6.90
C ALA A 176 1.05 7.40 7.82
N GLU A 177 2.09 6.76 8.36
CA GLU A 177 1.94 5.68 9.33
C GLU A 177 1.18 6.14 10.59
N ALA A 178 1.52 7.30 11.13
CA ALA A 178 0.80 7.87 12.27
C ALA A 178 -0.70 8.05 11.99
N THR A 179 -1.06 8.49 10.76
CA THR A 179 -2.49 8.58 10.37
C THR A 179 -3.17 7.22 10.24
N LEU A 180 -2.45 6.19 9.80
CA LEU A 180 -2.99 4.82 9.69
C LEU A 180 -3.25 4.19 11.06
N VAL A 181 -2.33 4.41 12.01
CA VAL A 181 -2.48 3.95 13.39
C VAL A 181 -3.66 4.65 14.08
N ALA A 182 -3.86 5.95 13.82
CA ALA A 182 -4.94 6.73 14.43
C ALA A 182 -6.32 6.54 13.77
N ALA A 183 -6.40 5.91 12.58
CA ALA A 183 -7.64 5.81 11.81
C ALA A 183 -8.66 4.87 12.48
N ALA A 184 -9.69 5.45 13.11
CA ALA A 184 -10.74 4.70 13.80
C ALA A 184 -12.08 4.66 13.05
N ASP A 185 -12.40 5.70 12.26
CA ASP A 185 -13.66 5.85 11.55
C ASP A 185 -13.46 5.97 10.03
N ASP A 186 -14.56 6.18 9.29
CA ASP A 186 -14.53 6.27 7.82
C ASP A 186 -13.73 7.47 7.32
N LEU A 187 -13.85 8.62 7.98
CA LEU A 187 -13.11 9.83 7.62
C LEU A 187 -11.62 9.67 7.93
N GLY A 188 -11.26 9.11 9.07
CA GLY A 188 -9.89 8.78 9.44
C GLY A 188 -9.28 7.78 8.46
N SER A 189 -10.01 6.74 8.07
CA SER A 189 -9.57 5.75 7.08
C SER A 189 -9.35 6.37 5.70
N LEU A 190 -10.24 7.27 5.29
CA LEU A 190 -10.13 8.05 4.06
C LEU A 190 -8.88 8.94 4.07
N LEU A 191 -8.66 9.68 5.15
CA LEU A 191 -7.51 10.58 5.29
C LEU A 191 -6.18 9.82 5.40
N ALA A 192 -6.17 8.68 6.09
CA ALA A 192 -4.99 7.84 6.21
C ALA A 192 -4.58 7.24 4.86
N LYS A 193 -5.53 6.75 4.05
CA LYS A 193 -5.24 6.32 2.67
C LYS A 193 -4.74 7.51 1.83
N ALA A 194 -5.33 8.69 1.95
CA ALA A 194 -4.86 9.87 1.23
C ALA A 194 -3.43 10.27 1.60
N ALA A 195 -3.08 10.20 2.90
CA ALA A 195 -1.73 10.45 3.40
C ALA A 195 -0.74 9.40 2.88
N ALA A 196 -1.07 8.12 2.99
CA ALA A 196 -0.23 7.02 2.51
C ALA A 196 0.04 7.07 1.00
N GLY A 197 -1.00 7.33 0.18
CA GLY A 197 -0.83 7.50 -1.26
C GLY A 197 0.09 8.66 -1.63
N ARG A 198 -0.08 9.81 -0.98
CA ARG A 198 0.79 10.99 -1.18
C ARG A 198 2.23 10.73 -0.72
N ALA A 199 2.43 10.03 0.40
CA ALA A 199 3.75 9.66 0.90
C ALA A 199 4.46 8.68 -0.05
N ALA A 200 3.76 7.64 -0.50
CA ALA A 200 4.28 6.66 -1.45
C ALA A 200 4.61 7.30 -2.81
N LEU A 201 3.78 8.21 -3.33
CA LEU A 201 4.07 8.96 -4.55
C LEU A 201 5.28 9.90 -4.38
N THR A 202 5.48 10.45 -3.18
CA THR A 202 6.68 11.25 -2.85
C THR A 202 7.92 10.37 -2.82
N ALA A 203 7.83 9.19 -2.19
CA ALA A 203 8.90 8.19 -2.20
C ALA A 203 9.28 7.79 -3.63
N ALA A 204 8.29 7.49 -4.49
CA ALA A 204 8.52 7.16 -5.90
C ALA A 204 9.34 8.25 -6.62
N ARG A 205 8.90 9.52 -6.54
CA ARG A 205 9.60 10.64 -7.19
C ARG A 205 11.01 10.87 -6.64
N HIS A 206 11.17 10.89 -5.32
CA HIS A 206 12.45 11.20 -4.68
C HIS A 206 13.45 10.06 -4.89
N CYS A 207 13.04 8.81 -4.68
CA CYS A 207 13.91 7.65 -4.80
C CYS A 207 14.36 7.44 -6.24
N GLN A 208 13.46 7.59 -7.22
CA GLN A 208 13.82 7.52 -8.64
C GLN A 208 14.86 8.57 -9.02
N GLN A 209 14.69 9.80 -8.55
CA GLN A 209 15.66 10.85 -8.80
C GLN A 209 17.01 10.61 -8.10
N VAL A 210 17.00 10.02 -6.90
CA VAL A 210 18.22 9.68 -6.14
C VAL A 210 19.00 8.54 -6.79
N LEU A 211 18.31 7.53 -7.32
CA LEU A 211 18.91 6.43 -8.08
C LEU A 211 19.49 6.91 -9.42
N GLY A 212 19.03 8.05 -9.95
CA GLY A 212 19.51 8.59 -11.22
C GLY A 212 19.21 7.64 -12.36
N GLY A 213 20.12 7.52 -13.33
CA GLY A 213 19.90 6.74 -14.56
C GLY A 213 19.41 5.30 -14.33
N ILE A 214 19.97 4.58 -13.36
CA ILE A 214 19.57 3.18 -13.07
C ILE A 214 18.13 3.08 -12.56
N GLY A 215 17.61 4.14 -11.92
CA GLY A 215 16.22 4.21 -11.48
C GLY A 215 15.20 4.35 -12.63
N PHE A 216 15.67 4.60 -13.86
CA PHE A 216 14.84 4.67 -15.07
C PHE A 216 14.97 3.42 -15.95
N THR A 217 15.77 2.43 -15.56
CA THR A 217 15.95 1.19 -16.33
C THR A 217 15.23 0.01 -15.68
N ALA A 218 15.00 -1.04 -16.47
CA ALA A 218 14.45 -2.30 -15.98
C ALA A 218 15.47 -3.12 -15.16
N GLU A 219 16.74 -2.72 -15.12
CA GLU A 219 17.82 -3.40 -14.38
C GLU A 219 17.70 -3.22 -12.87
N HIS A 220 16.94 -2.23 -12.41
CA HIS A 220 16.64 -2.02 -11.00
C HIS A 220 15.15 -2.16 -10.74
N ASP A 221 14.77 -2.87 -9.69
CA ASP A 221 13.36 -3.18 -9.36
C ASP A 221 12.53 -1.98 -8.88
N LEU A 222 13.08 -0.75 -8.87
CA LEU A 222 12.37 0.44 -8.41
C LEU A 222 11.10 0.65 -9.25
N HIS A 223 11.18 0.43 -10.56
CA HIS A 223 10.06 0.61 -11.47
C HIS A 223 8.86 -0.27 -11.12
N ARG A 224 9.07 -1.44 -10.48
CA ARG A 224 7.98 -2.31 -10.01
C ARG A 224 7.20 -1.62 -8.89
N HIS A 225 7.91 -1.14 -7.86
CA HIS A 225 7.29 -0.37 -6.77
C HIS A 225 6.63 0.92 -7.26
N VAL A 226 7.22 1.64 -8.22
CA VAL A 226 6.61 2.86 -8.78
C VAL A 226 5.30 2.56 -9.48
N ARG A 227 5.24 1.54 -10.35
CA ARG A 227 4.00 1.11 -11.01
C ARG A 227 2.96 0.66 -9.98
N ARG A 228 3.38 -0.10 -8.98
CA ARG A 228 2.53 -0.56 -7.87
C ARG A 228 1.89 0.61 -7.13
N VAL A 229 2.66 1.63 -6.75
CA VAL A 229 2.12 2.83 -6.08
C VAL A 229 1.07 3.53 -6.94
N LEU A 230 1.31 3.67 -8.24
CA LEU A 230 0.37 4.36 -9.14
C LEU A 230 -0.97 3.62 -9.25
N VAL A 231 -0.94 2.28 -9.28
CA VAL A 231 -2.15 1.46 -9.32
C VAL A 231 -2.86 1.43 -7.96
N LEU A 232 -2.13 1.17 -6.87
CA LEU A 232 -2.69 1.10 -5.52
C LEU A 232 -3.21 2.46 -5.02
N ASP A 233 -2.62 3.58 -5.45
CA ASP A 233 -3.18 4.89 -5.12
C ASP A 233 -4.56 5.05 -5.75
N GLY A 234 -4.76 4.59 -6.99
CA GLY A 234 -6.04 4.69 -7.70
C GLY A 234 -7.16 3.84 -7.10
N LEU A 235 -6.84 2.70 -6.47
CA LEU A 235 -7.82 1.83 -5.82
C LEU A 235 -8.45 2.49 -4.57
N LEU A 236 -9.78 2.38 -4.47
CA LEU A 236 -10.62 2.94 -3.40
C LEU A 236 -10.50 4.45 -3.22
N GLY A 237 -10.12 5.14 -4.30
CA GLY A 237 -9.93 6.59 -4.40
C GLY A 237 -8.46 7.02 -4.29
N SER A 238 -8.05 7.87 -5.22
CA SER A 238 -6.70 8.48 -5.24
C SER A 238 -6.49 9.44 -4.08
N ALA A 239 -5.22 9.64 -3.68
CA ALA A 239 -4.88 10.63 -2.66
C ALA A 239 -5.47 12.02 -2.97
N ARG A 240 -5.55 12.39 -4.25
CA ARG A 240 -6.15 13.65 -4.70
C ARG A 240 -7.67 13.68 -4.54
N GLU A 241 -8.37 12.62 -4.93
CA GLU A 241 -9.83 12.53 -4.81
C GLU A 241 -10.25 12.49 -3.34
N LEU A 242 -9.61 11.66 -2.54
CA LEU A 242 -9.92 11.53 -1.12
C LEU A 242 -9.65 12.83 -0.36
N THR A 243 -8.57 13.56 -0.67
CA THR A 243 -8.33 14.89 -0.08
C THR A 243 -9.45 15.88 -0.44
N ARG A 244 -9.97 15.82 -1.68
CA ARG A 244 -11.09 16.66 -2.12
C ARG A 244 -12.39 16.29 -1.41
N GLU A 245 -12.66 14.99 -1.29
CA GLU A 245 -13.83 14.44 -0.58
C GLU A 245 -13.82 14.84 0.89
N ALA A 246 -12.69 14.69 1.59
CA ALA A 246 -12.54 15.17 2.96
C ALA A 246 -12.83 16.67 3.09
N GLY A 247 -12.34 17.49 2.14
CA GLY A 247 -12.61 18.92 2.11
C GLY A 247 -14.11 19.24 1.92
N ALA A 248 -14.83 18.45 1.13
CA ALA A 248 -16.28 18.57 0.98
C ALA A 248 -17.01 18.23 2.29
N LEU A 249 -16.64 17.12 2.93
CA LEU A 249 -17.21 16.69 4.21
C LEU A 249 -17.03 17.75 5.31
N VAL A 250 -15.84 18.35 5.43
CA VAL A 250 -15.57 19.42 6.41
C VAL A 250 -16.43 20.66 6.13
N ARG A 251 -16.62 21.02 4.84
CA ARG A 251 -17.45 22.16 4.46
C ARG A 251 -18.94 21.93 4.77
N GLU A 252 -19.43 20.73 4.50
CA GLU A 252 -20.83 20.34 4.75
C GLU A 252 -21.12 20.22 6.24
N GLY A 253 -20.26 19.51 6.98
CA GLY A 253 -20.38 19.32 8.42
C GLY A 253 -20.05 20.57 9.25
N ARG A 254 -19.51 21.63 8.62
CA ARG A 254 -19.07 22.89 9.25
C ARG A 254 -18.21 22.70 10.51
N SER A 255 -17.50 21.57 10.58
CA SER A 255 -16.67 21.18 11.70
C SER A 255 -15.47 20.40 11.18
N ALA A 256 -14.31 20.64 11.79
CA ALA A 256 -13.10 19.86 11.53
C ALA A 256 -12.95 18.85 12.68
N PRO A 257 -13.26 17.56 12.45
CA PRO A 257 -13.11 16.55 13.50
C PRO A 257 -11.64 16.43 13.90
N ARG A 258 -11.39 16.28 15.20
CA ARG A 258 -10.05 15.99 15.71
C ARG A 258 -9.72 14.54 15.41
N LEU A 259 -8.74 14.32 14.54
CA LEU A 259 -8.30 12.98 14.12
C LEU A 259 -7.41 12.31 15.17
N VAL A 260 -6.69 13.10 15.96
CA VAL A 260 -5.83 12.63 17.05
C VAL A 260 -6.05 13.56 18.24
N GLN A 261 -6.27 12.99 19.41
CA GLN A 261 -6.10 13.72 20.67
C GLN A 261 -4.61 13.63 21.01
N LEU A 262 -3.85 14.67 20.65
CA LEU A 262 -2.45 14.84 21.05
C LEU A 262 -2.37 15.31 22.51
#